data_AF-E3NUQ6-F1
#
_entry.id   AF-E3NUQ6-F1
#
_cell.length_a   1.000
_cell.length_b   1.000
_cell.length_c   1.000
_cell.angle_alpha   90.00
_cell.angle_beta   90.00
_cell.angle_gamma   90.00
#
_symmetry.space_group_name_H-M   'P 1'
#
loop_
_entity.id
_entity.type
_entity.pdbx_description
1 polymer ?
#
loop_
_entity_poly.entity_id
_entity_poly.type
_entity_poly.pdbx_seq_one_letter_code
_entity_poly.pdbx_strand_id
1 'polypeptide(L)'
;MKTERGIGLIALIFCVLIIAVFLAFSVYLIRLDNVIRDKFEGNRWDIPAKVFARPLEIYATAPIAQIEFEQELKLLGYKNSDSYTKSGTYITQPNTIYVHTRGFDFGDSVDPEQVLQVTFAGDTVTDVKATKPTNTGIARLEPMLIGGIYPQHNEDRVLIKLNKVPKPLIEALIATEDRNFYRHHGISFRGTARALLSNVTGGKRQGGSTLTQQLVKNFFLTPEKTLKRKVNEALMSLLLELHYSKDEILEAYLNEVNLGQSGNYSVNGYGLASQFYFGLPLSELNISQQAFLVGLVQGPTLFNPWKNPEGAKKRRD
;
A
#
# COMPACT_ATOMS: atom_id res chain seq x y z
N MET A 1 67.64 16.64 13.62
CA MET A 1 66.99 17.31 12.47
C MET A 1 66.62 16.42 11.27
N LYS A 2 67.03 15.14 11.17
CA LYS A 2 66.56 14.25 10.07
C LYS A 2 65.24 13.51 10.37
N THR A 3 64.87 13.37 11.64
CA THR A 3 63.65 12.67 12.09
C THR A 3 62.36 13.49 11.94
N GLU A 4 62.43 14.82 12.02
CA GLU A 4 61.24 15.70 11.90
C GLU A 4 60.69 15.79 10.47
N ARG A 5 61.55 15.66 9.44
CA ARG A 5 61.12 15.68 8.02
C ARG A 5 60.34 14.43 7.61
N GLY A 6 60.61 13.28 8.24
CA GLY A 6 59.89 12.03 7.95
C GLY A 6 58.46 12.03 8.48
N ILE A 7 58.24 12.64 9.65
CA ILE A 7 56.91 12.73 10.28
C ILE A 7 55.97 13.62 9.46
N GLY A 8 56.48 14.75 8.93
CA GLY A 8 55.70 15.64 8.07
C GLY A 8 55.26 15.01 6.75
N LEU A 9 56.11 14.19 6.12
CA LEU A 9 55.78 13.48 4.89
C LEU A 9 54.73 12.38 5.12
N ILE A 10 54.85 11.62 6.22
CA ILE A 10 53.87 10.60 6.59
C ILE A 10 52.51 11.24 6.91
N ALA A 11 52.51 12.36 7.63
CA ALA A 11 51.30 13.12 7.92
C ALA A 11 50.63 13.65 6.64
N LEU A 12 51.41 14.16 5.68
CA LEU A 12 50.92 14.60 4.38
C LEU A 12 50.27 13.44 3.60
N ILE A 13 50.95 12.29 3.52
CA ILE A 13 50.43 11.09 2.83
C ILE A 13 49.12 10.63 3.48
N PHE A 14 49.06 10.62 4.81
CA PHE A 14 47.85 10.26 5.55
C PHE A 14 46.70 11.24 5.29
N CYS A 15 46.97 12.55 5.29
CA CYS A 15 45.98 13.56 4.92
C CYS A 15 45.46 13.38 3.48
N VAL A 16 46.35 13.15 2.52
CA VAL A 16 45.96 12.90 1.11
C VAL A 16 45.09 11.65 1.00
N LEU A 17 45.42 10.57 1.71
CA LEU A 17 44.61 9.35 1.73
C LEU A 17 43.23 9.60 2.33
N ILE A 18 43.11 10.34 3.43
CA ILE A 18 41.81 10.70 4.01
C ILE A 18 40.98 11.50 3.02
N ILE A 19 41.57 12.50 2.36
CA ILE A 19 40.87 13.33 1.37
C ILE A 19 40.40 12.47 0.19
N ALA A 20 41.25 11.57 -0.32
CA ALA A 20 40.88 10.68 -1.41
C ALA A 20 39.73 9.73 -1.02
N VAL A 21 39.77 9.18 0.19
CA VAL A 21 38.69 8.32 0.72
C VAL A 21 37.40 9.12 0.88
N PHE A 22 37.47 10.33 1.42
CA PHE A 22 36.29 11.20 1.56
C PHE A 22 35.68 11.55 0.21
N LEU A 23 36.51 11.93 -0.77
CA LEU A 23 36.07 12.25 -2.12
C LEU A 23 35.41 11.03 -2.81
N ALA A 24 36.02 9.85 -2.70
CA ALA A 24 35.45 8.61 -3.21
C ALA A 24 34.10 8.28 -2.54
N PHE A 25 34.00 8.49 -1.23
CA PHE A 25 32.76 8.29 -0.47
C PHE A 25 31.67 9.30 -0.87
N SER A 26 32.02 10.57 -1.09
CA SER A 26 31.09 11.60 -1.58
C SER A 26 30.56 11.24 -2.98
N VAL A 27 31.44 10.84 -3.90
CA VAL A 27 31.02 10.37 -5.24
C VAL A 27 30.10 9.16 -5.13
N TYR A 28 30.38 8.24 -4.20
CA TYR A 28 29.52 7.10 -3.95
C TYR A 28 28.13 7.50 -3.43
N LEU A 29 28.05 8.46 -2.50
CA LEU A 29 26.77 8.97 -2.01
C LEU A 29 25.98 9.69 -3.10
N ILE A 30 26.62 10.51 -3.93
CA ILE A 30 25.98 11.16 -5.08
C ILE A 30 25.42 10.11 -6.04
N ARG A 31 26.14 9.02 -6.28
CA ARG A 31 25.63 7.92 -7.10
C ARG A 31 24.38 7.28 -6.49
N LEU A 32 24.38 7.03 -5.18
CA LEU A 32 23.20 6.48 -4.50
C LEU A 32 22.02 7.45 -4.55
N ASP A 33 22.29 8.75 -4.40
CA ASP A 33 21.28 9.80 -4.46
C ASP A 33 20.63 9.89 -5.84
N ASN A 34 21.43 9.87 -6.92
CA ASN A 34 20.90 9.85 -8.28
C ASN A 34 19.97 8.65 -8.51
N VAL A 35 20.35 7.46 -8.04
CA VAL A 35 19.49 6.26 -8.12
C VAL A 35 18.16 6.46 -7.37
N ILE A 36 18.20 7.13 -6.22
CA ILE A 36 16.98 7.44 -5.45
C ILE A 36 16.09 8.37 -6.26
N ARG A 37 16.63 9.50 -6.71
CA ARG A 37 15.86 10.55 -7.37
C ARG A 37 15.31 10.09 -8.72
N ASP A 38 16.10 9.39 -9.52
CA ASP A 38 15.64 8.86 -10.81
C ASP A 38 14.42 7.94 -10.65
N LYS A 39 14.45 7.04 -9.67
CA LYS A 39 13.36 6.07 -9.45
C LYS A 39 12.18 6.67 -8.67
N PHE A 40 12.43 7.62 -7.78
CA PHE A 40 11.41 8.19 -6.90
C PHE A 40 10.76 9.47 -7.48
N GLU A 41 11.38 10.17 -8.44
CA GLU A 41 10.78 11.33 -9.13
C GLU A 41 10.22 10.97 -10.51
N GLY A 42 10.72 9.90 -11.14
CA GLY A 42 10.23 9.39 -12.43
C GLY A 42 9.05 8.42 -12.30
N ASN A 43 9.14 7.29 -13.01
CA ASN A 43 8.13 6.22 -13.00
C ASN A 43 8.26 5.37 -11.73
N ARG A 44 7.70 5.85 -10.61
CA ARG A 44 7.69 5.10 -9.34
C ARG A 44 7.12 3.68 -9.51
N TRP A 45 6.12 3.52 -10.39
CA TRP A 45 5.43 2.27 -10.62
C TRP A 45 4.95 2.13 -12.08
N ASP A 46 5.09 0.93 -12.65
CA ASP A 46 4.39 0.54 -13.87
C ASP A 46 2.99 0.05 -13.48
N ILE A 47 1.95 0.81 -13.86
CA ILE A 47 0.56 0.48 -13.51
C ILE A 47 0.02 -0.50 -14.57
N PRO A 48 -0.42 -1.71 -14.18
CA PRO A 48 -1.00 -2.66 -15.13
C PRO A 48 -2.34 -2.15 -15.66
N ALA A 49 -2.66 -2.53 -16.89
CA ALA A 49 -4.00 -2.29 -17.43
C ALA A 49 -5.01 -3.18 -16.70
N LYS A 50 -6.17 -2.65 -16.34
CA LYS A 50 -7.24 -3.39 -15.67
C LYS A 50 -8.35 -3.72 -16.65
N VAL A 51 -8.86 -4.94 -16.56
CA VAL A 51 -9.98 -5.45 -17.34
C VAL A 51 -11.18 -5.53 -16.42
N PHE A 52 -12.22 -4.76 -16.75
CA PHE A 52 -13.47 -4.73 -16.01
C PHE A 52 -14.58 -5.40 -16.82
N ALA A 53 -15.62 -5.86 -16.12
CA ALA A 53 -16.87 -6.28 -16.72
C ALA A 53 -17.68 -5.09 -17.26
N ARG A 54 -18.87 -5.35 -17.82
CA ARG A 54 -19.80 -4.27 -18.16
C ARG A 54 -20.23 -3.54 -16.89
N PRO A 55 -20.34 -2.20 -16.90
CA PRO A 55 -20.99 -1.48 -15.81
C PRO A 55 -22.50 -1.80 -15.81
N LEU A 56 -23.11 -1.85 -14.62
CA LEU A 56 -24.56 -1.97 -14.50
C LEU A 56 -25.17 -0.57 -14.58
N GLU A 57 -25.90 -0.32 -15.67
CA GLU A 57 -26.70 0.90 -15.84
C GLU A 57 -28.08 0.72 -15.20
N ILE A 58 -28.50 1.74 -14.45
CA ILE A 58 -29.76 1.77 -13.71
C ILE A 58 -30.52 3.01 -14.17
N TYR A 59 -31.70 2.80 -14.73
CA TYR A 59 -32.58 3.85 -15.23
C TYR A 59 -34.03 3.40 -15.07
N ALA A 60 -34.97 4.35 -15.14
CA ALA A 60 -36.38 4.02 -15.14
C ALA A 60 -36.72 3.10 -16.31
N THR A 61 -37.52 2.05 -16.07
CA THR A 61 -37.85 0.95 -16.99
C THR A 61 -36.72 -0.04 -17.29
N ALA A 62 -35.59 0.01 -16.59
CA ALA A 62 -34.57 -1.03 -16.73
C ALA A 62 -35.13 -2.40 -16.33
N PRO A 63 -34.93 -3.48 -17.12
CA PRO A 63 -35.46 -4.81 -16.85
C PRO A 63 -34.58 -5.54 -15.83
N ILE A 64 -34.58 -5.03 -14.59
CA ILE A 64 -33.77 -5.54 -13.48
C ILE A 64 -34.72 -5.76 -12.30
N ALA A 65 -34.84 -7.01 -11.86
CA ALA A 65 -35.58 -7.34 -10.65
C ALA A 65 -34.82 -6.91 -9.39
N GLN A 66 -35.53 -6.60 -8.30
CA GLN A 66 -34.91 -6.20 -7.03
C GLN A 66 -33.89 -7.24 -6.54
N ILE A 67 -34.19 -8.53 -6.72
CA ILE A 67 -33.31 -9.63 -6.33
C ILE A 67 -32.02 -9.71 -7.16
N GLU A 68 -32.10 -9.42 -8.46
CA GLU A 68 -30.95 -9.40 -9.37
C GLU A 68 -30.05 -8.20 -9.06
N PHE A 69 -30.64 -7.04 -8.77
CA PHE A 69 -29.90 -5.87 -8.33
C PHE A 69 -29.15 -6.13 -7.02
N GLU A 70 -29.80 -6.80 -6.06
CA GLU A 70 -29.16 -7.19 -4.80
C GLU A 70 -28.01 -8.20 -5.03
N GLN A 71 -28.16 -9.11 -6.00
CA GLN A 71 -27.08 -10.04 -6.38
C GLN A 71 -25.89 -9.29 -6.98
N GLU A 72 -26.11 -8.30 -7.85
CA GLU A 72 -25.02 -7.48 -8.41
C GLU A 72 -24.26 -6.75 -7.29
N LEU A 73 -24.98 -6.13 -6.35
CA LEU A 73 -24.38 -5.47 -5.20
C LEU A 73 -23.52 -6.43 -4.37
N LYS A 74 -24.00 -7.67 -4.14
CA LYS A 74 -23.23 -8.70 -3.43
C LYS A 74 -21.97 -9.11 -4.20
N LEU A 75 -22.05 -9.26 -5.52
CA LEU A 75 -20.89 -9.56 -6.38
C LEU A 75 -19.84 -8.44 -6.35
N LEU A 76 -20.29 -7.19 -6.26
CA LEU A 76 -19.45 -6.00 -6.07
C LEU A 76 -18.98 -5.80 -4.62
N GLY A 77 -19.26 -6.75 -3.72
CA GLY A 77 -18.83 -6.71 -2.32
C GLY A 77 -19.53 -5.65 -1.48
N TYR A 78 -20.65 -5.08 -1.95
CA TYR A 78 -21.45 -4.20 -1.10
C TYR A 78 -22.05 -4.98 0.06
N LYS A 79 -22.13 -4.34 1.22
CA LYS A 79 -22.65 -4.96 2.45
C LYS A 79 -24.07 -4.46 2.74
N ASN A 80 -24.97 -5.41 2.99
CA ASN A 80 -26.26 -5.08 3.58
C ASN A 80 -26.02 -4.57 5.01
N SER A 81 -26.59 -3.41 5.35
CA SER A 81 -26.38 -2.74 6.62
C SER A 81 -27.67 -2.10 7.12
N ASP A 82 -27.73 -1.78 8.41
CA ASP A 82 -28.81 -0.99 9.00
C ASP A 82 -28.77 0.49 8.55
N SER A 83 -27.68 0.93 7.90
CA SER A 83 -27.54 2.30 7.39
C SER A 83 -26.80 2.36 6.03
N TYR A 84 -27.12 3.36 5.21
CA TYR A 84 -26.39 3.71 3.98
C TYR A 84 -25.43 4.88 4.20
N THR A 85 -24.91 5.06 5.42
CA THR A 85 -24.02 6.21 5.75
C THR A 85 -22.59 6.06 5.25
N LYS A 86 -22.18 4.83 4.92
CA LYS A 86 -20.82 4.50 4.47
C LYS A 86 -20.85 4.00 3.03
N SER A 87 -19.89 4.43 2.22
CA SER A 87 -19.62 3.86 0.90
C SER A 87 -19.53 2.33 0.96
N GLY A 88 -20.04 1.66 -0.08
CA GLY A 88 -20.02 0.21 -0.20
C GLY A 88 -21.08 -0.49 0.65
N THR A 89 -22.12 0.22 1.10
CA THR A 89 -23.27 -0.39 1.79
C THR A 89 -24.59 -0.16 1.08
N TYR A 90 -25.56 -1.02 1.37
CA TYR A 90 -26.93 -0.86 0.92
C TYR A 90 -27.93 -1.28 2.00
N ILE A 91 -29.16 -0.77 1.87
CA ILE A 91 -30.32 -1.18 2.67
C ILE A 91 -31.42 -1.65 1.72
N THR A 92 -31.98 -2.81 2.01
CA THR A 92 -33.15 -3.35 1.31
C THR A 92 -34.42 -3.00 2.08
N GLN A 93 -35.37 -2.35 1.42
CA GLN A 93 -36.73 -2.10 1.88
C GLN A 93 -37.73 -2.74 0.91
N PRO A 94 -39.03 -2.85 1.26
CA PRO A 94 -40.05 -3.31 0.33
C PRO A 94 -40.02 -2.47 -0.96
N ASN A 95 -39.75 -3.11 -2.09
CA ASN A 95 -39.68 -2.50 -3.43
C ASN A 95 -38.64 -1.38 -3.59
N THR A 96 -37.73 -1.17 -2.65
CA THR A 96 -36.74 -0.08 -2.71
C THR A 96 -35.40 -0.53 -2.17
N ILE A 97 -34.30 -0.17 -2.85
CA ILE A 97 -32.94 -0.35 -2.35
C ILE A 97 -32.25 1.00 -2.30
N TYR A 98 -31.66 1.32 -1.14
CA TYR A 98 -30.78 2.47 -0.98
C TYR A 98 -29.34 1.98 -1.06
N VAL A 99 -28.52 2.56 -1.95
CA VAL A 99 -27.12 2.17 -2.15
C VAL A 99 -26.23 3.38 -1.96
N HIS A 100 -25.19 3.26 -1.14
CA HIS A 100 -24.14 4.26 -1.06
C HIS A 100 -22.98 3.85 -1.96
N THR A 101 -22.94 4.41 -3.17
CA THR A 101 -21.97 4.05 -4.21
C THR A 101 -20.57 4.56 -3.91
N ARG A 102 -19.56 3.87 -4.41
CA ARG A 102 -18.13 4.22 -4.19
C ARG A 102 -17.65 5.41 -5.02
N GLY A 103 -18.41 5.76 -6.05
CA GLY A 103 -17.92 6.54 -7.18
C GLY A 103 -16.92 5.74 -8.02
N PHE A 104 -16.82 6.08 -9.31
CA PHE A 104 -15.96 5.37 -10.23
C PHE A 104 -15.58 6.23 -11.43
N ASP A 105 -14.36 6.05 -11.93
CA ASP A 105 -13.89 6.66 -13.17
C ASP A 105 -14.10 5.66 -14.32
N PHE A 106 -15.11 5.93 -15.16
CA PHE A 106 -15.47 5.10 -16.30
C PHE A 106 -14.64 5.41 -17.56
N GLY A 107 -13.71 6.36 -17.48
CA GLY A 107 -12.88 6.82 -18.60
C GLY A 107 -13.59 7.84 -19.49
N ASP A 108 -14.90 7.71 -19.70
CA ASP A 108 -15.72 8.73 -20.37
C ASP A 108 -16.19 9.84 -19.40
N SER A 109 -16.33 9.49 -18.13
CA SER A 109 -16.89 10.33 -17.08
C SER A 109 -16.56 9.77 -15.69
N VAL A 110 -16.57 10.65 -14.69
CA VAL A 110 -16.30 10.28 -13.30
C VAL A 110 -17.58 10.44 -12.50
N ASP A 111 -18.14 9.32 -12.07
CA ASP A 111 -19.31 9.32 -11.20
C ASP A 111 -18.84 9.47 -9.74
N PRO A 112 -19.36 10.46 -8.99
CA PRO A 112 -18.93 10.68 -7.61
C PRO A 112 -19.57 9.65 -6.65
N GLU A 113 -18.94 9.46 -5.49
CA GLU A 113 -19.56 8.82 -4.32
C GLU A 113 -20.88 9.54 -3.98
N GLN A 114 -21.96 8.77 -3.88
CA GLN A 114 -23.30 9.27 -3.67
C GLN A 114 -24.26 8.19 -3.15
N VAL A 115 -25.43 8.62 -2.66
CA VAL A 115 -26.54 7.72 -2.35
C VAL A 115 -27.52 7.67 -3.51
N LEU A 116 -27.85 6.44 -3.93
CA LEU A 116 -28.92 6.11 -4.87
C LEU A 116 -30.11 5.51 -4.12
N GLN A 117 -31.31 5.87 -4.52
CA GLN A 117 -32.56 5.19 -4.16
C GLN A 117 -33.15 4.59 -5.44
N VAL A 118 -33.19 3.26 -5.51
CA VAL A 118 -33.72 2.51 -6.65
C VAL A 118 -35.04 1.89 -6.23
N THR A 119 -36.11 2.21 -6.95
CA THR A 119 -37.46 1.69 -6.71
C THR A 119 -37.81 0.67 -7.77
N PHE A 120 -38.48 -0.41 -7.37
CA PHE A 120 -38.79 -1.57 -8.21
C PHE A 120 -40.30 -1.82 -8.29
N ALA A 121 -40.77 -2.37 -9.40
CA ALA A 121 -42.08 -2.99 -9.52
C ALA A 121 -41.96 -4.24 -10.41
N GLY A 122 -42.23 -5.41 -9.83
CA GLY A 122 -41.97 -6.69 -10.48
C GLY A 122 -40.50 -6.82 -10.87
N ASP A 123 -40.25 -7.11 -12.14
CA ASP A 123 -38.91 -7.34 -12.69
C ASP A 123 -38.33 -6.08 -13.36
N THR A 124 -38.79 -4.90 -12.93
CA THR A 124 -38.35 -3.63 -13.52
C THR A 124 -38.04 -2.57 -12.47
N VAL A 125 -37.09 -1.70 -12.79
CA VAL A 125 -36.82 -0.46 -12.07
C VAL A 125 -37.87 0.57 -12.49
N THR A 126 -38.55 1.18 -11.53
CA THR A 126 -39.56 2.22 -11.78
C THR A 126 -39.04 3.63 -11.61
N ASP A 127 -38.12 3.84 -10.68
CA ASP A 127 -37.56 5.16 -10.37
C ASP A 127 -36.14 5.04 -9.82
N VAL A 128 -35.29 6.03 -10.13
CA VAL A 128 -33.92 6.13 -9.64
C VAL A 128 -33.68 7.56 -9.19
N LYS A 129 -33.50 7.75 -7.88
CA LYS A 129 -33.11 9.05 -7.31
C LYS A 129 -31.66 9.01 -6.88
N ALA A 130 -30.94 10.07 -7.19
CA ALA A 130 -29.54 10.22 -6.90
C ALA A 130 -29.31 11.52 -6.12
N THR A 131 -28.45 11.46 -5.10
CA THR A 131 -28.05 12.69 -4.37
C THR A 131 -27.17 13.62 -5.23
N LYS A 132 -26.53 13.08 -6.28
CA LYS A 132 -25.77 13.83 -7.29
C LYS A 132 -26.19 13.36 -8.69
N PRO A 133 -27.38 13.76 -9.18
CA PRO A 133 -27.95 13.23 -10.39
C PRO A 133 -27.14 13.59 -11.64
N THR A 134 -27.10 12.66 -12.59
CA THR A 134 -26.53 12.87 -13.93
C THR A 134 -27.56 13.54 -14.84
N ASN A 135 -27.10 14.24 -15.88
CA ASN A 135 -28.00 14.88 -16.85
C ASN A 135 -28.80 13.86 -17.70
N THR A 136 -28.33 12.63 -17.78
CA THR A 136 -28.97 11.54 -18.56
C THR A 136 -30.06 10.83 -17.79
N GLY A 137 -30.14 11.00 -16.45
CA GLY A 137 -31.02 10.21 -15.59
C GLY A 137 -30.59 8.74 -15.44
N ILE A 138 -29.43 8.37 -15.98
CA ILE A 138 -28.85 7.04 -15.86
C ILE A 138 -27.83 7.06 -14.71
N ALA A 139 -28.02 6.19 -13.73
CA ALA A 139 -27.03 5.91 -12.70
C ALA A 139 -26.24 4.64 -13.07
N ARG A 140 -24.98 4.54 -12.61
CA ARG A 140 -24.14 3.37 -12.85
C ARG A 140 -23.57 2.85 -11.55
N LEU A 141 -23.41 1.53 -11.47
CA LEU A 141 -22.52 0.90 -10.50
C LEU A 141 -21.15 0.67 -11.13
N GLU A 142 -20.12 0.69 -10.29
CA GLU A 142 -18.79 0.30 -10.71
C GLU A 142 -18.80 -1.13 -11.27
N PRO A 143 -18.03 -1.41 -12.32
CA PRO A 143 -17.97 -2.74 -12.89
C PRO A 143 -17.11 -3.67 -12.05
N MET A 144 -17.40 -4.97 -12.09
CA MET A 144 -16.54 -5.98 -11.48
C MET A 144 -15.16 -5.99 -12.14
N LEU A 145 -14.10 -6.02 -11.34
CA LEU A 145 -12.74 -6.26 -11.83
C LEU A 145 -12.60 -7.74 -12.23
N ILE A 146 -12.34 -8.02 -13.51
CA ILE A 146 -12.08 -9.37 -14.02
C ILE A 146 -10.61 -9.75 -13.77
N GLY A 147 -9.69 -8.82 -14.02
CA GLY A 147 -8.26 -9.05 -13.82
C GLY A 147 -7.39 -7.92 -14.36
N GLY A 148 -6.07 -8.10 -14.30
CA GLY A 148 -5.07 -7.20 -14.86
C GLY A 148 -4.31 -7.81 -16.04
N ILE A 149 -3.90 -6.97 -16.99
CA ILE A 149 -2.90 -7.30 -18.00
C ILE A 149 -1.57 -6.76 -17.48
N TYR A 150 -0.69 -7.68 -17.09
CA TYR A 150 0.56 -7.35 -16.42
C TYR A 150 1.68 -7.06 -17.43
N PRO A 151 2.45 -5.97 -17.23
CA PRO A 151 3.70 -5.76 -17.96
C PRO A 151 4.76 -6.79 -17.54
N GLN A 152 5.90 -6.79 -18.24
CA GLN A 152 6.95 -7.83 -18.16
C GLN A 152 7.50 -8.14 -16.76
N HIS A 153 7.29 -7.24 -15.78
CA HIS A 153 7.80 -7.40 -14.41
C HIS A 153 6.86 -8.17 -13.45
N ASN A 154 5.68 -8.63 -13.87
CA ASN A 154 4.76 -9.45 -13.06
C ASN A 154 4.37 -8.84 -11.69
N GLU A 155 4.30 -7.51 -11.62
CA GLU A 155 3.86 -6.79 -10.43
C GLU A 155 2.48 -6.19 -10.69
N ASP A 156 1.52 -6.51 -9.82
CA ASP A 156 0.19 -5.90 -9.81
C ASP A 156 0.14 -4.82 -8.73
N ARG A 157 -0.54 -3.69 -9.00
CA ARG A 157 -0.63 -2.55 -8.09
C ARG A 157 -1.96 -1.82 -8.20
N VAL A 158 -2.53 -1.53 -7.04
CA VAL A 158 -3.62 -0.55 -6.89
C VAL A 158 -3.08 0.59 -6.05
N LEU A 159 -2.72 1.69 -6.72
CA LEU A 159 -2.13 2.84 -6.05
C LEU A 159 -3.14 3.52 -5.14
N ILE A 160 -2.73 3.78 -3.91
CA ILE A 160 -3.52 4.48 -2.90
C ILE A 160 -2.79 5.74 -2.46
N LYS A 161 -3.56 6.82 -2.26
CA LYS A 161 -3.05 8.04 -1.64
C LYS A 161 -3.14 7.90 -0.12
N LEU A 162 -2.16 8.43 0.61
CA LEU A 162 -2.09 8.34 2.06
C LEU A 162 -3.37 8.88 2.74
N ASN A 163 -3.93 9.96 2.21
CA ASN A 163 -5.15 10.56 2.73
C ASN A 163 -6.44 9.72 2.52
N LYS A 164 -6.36 8.65 1.72
CA LYS A 164 -7.45 7.66 1.52
C LYS A 164 -7.25 6.39 2.35
N VAL A 165 -6.12 6.27 3.05
CA VAL A 165 -5.83 5.10 3.90
C VAL A 165 -6.54 5.26 5.25
N PRO A 166 -7.21 4.22 5.76
CA PRO A 166 -7.78 4.27 7.11
C PRO A 166 -6.74 4.61 8.17
N LYS A 167 -7.02 5.61 9.01
CA LYS A 167 -6.12 6.01 10.12
C LYS A 167 -5.74 4.84 11.04
N PRO A 168 -6.65 3.93 11.44
CA PRO A 168 -6.28 2.81 12.30
C PRO A 168 -5.25 1.87 11.66
N LEU A 169 -5.25 1.73 10.33
CA LEU A 169 -4.25 0.94 9.61
C LEU A 169 -2.87 1.60 9.69
N ILE A 170 -2.78 2.92 9.46
CA ILE A 170 -1.52 3.67 9.58
C ILE A 170 -0.98 3.56 11.00
N GLU A 171 -1.84 3.79 11.99
CA GLU A 171 -1.47 3.74 13.41
C GLU A 171 -0.98 2.34 13.80
N ALA A 172 -1.69 1.29 13.38
CA ALA A 172 -1.28 -0.08 13.62
C ALA A 172 0.08 -0.39 12.97
N LEU A 173 0.26 -0.04 11.69
CA LEU A 173 1.51 -0.26 10.97
C LEU A 173 2.70 0.41 11.67
N ILE A 174 2.57 1.68 12.03
CA ILE A 174 3.62 2.42 12.73
C ILE A 174 3.85 1.82 14.13
N ALA A 175 2.79 1.46 14.86
CA ALA A 175 2.91 0.89 16.20
C ALA A 175 3.63 -0.48 16.22
N THR A 176 3.46 -1.27 15.15
CA THR A 176 4.04 -2.62 15.04
C THR A 176 5.43 -2.62 14.42
N GLU A 177 5.63 -1.87 13.34
CA GLU A 177 6.86 -1.93 12.53
C GLU A 177 7.87 -0.84 12.91
N ASP A 178 7.41 0.38 13.22
CA ASP A 178 8.31 1.52 13.46
C ASP A 178 7.70 2.62 14.35
N ARG A 179 7.65 2.35 15.66
CA ARG A 179 6.97 3.23 16.64
C ARG A 179 7.47 4.67 16.68
N ASN A 180 8.68 4.94 16.21
CA ASN A 180 9.27 6.27 16.20
C ASN A 180 9.44 6.81 14.77
N PHE A 181 8.67 6.29 13.81
CA PHE A 181 8.79 6.62 12.39
C PHE A 181 8.94 8.12 12.15
N TYR A 182 8.03 8.94 12.68
CA TYR A 182 8.06 10.40 12.50
C TYR A 182 9.18 11.15 13.25
N ARG A 183 9.99 10.48 14.07
CA ARG A 183 10.99 11.13 14.94
C ARG A 183 12.44 10.88 14.53
N HIS A 184 12.72 9.82 13.78
CA HIS A 184 14.07 9.52 13.31
C HIS A 184 14.26 9.95 11.86
N HIS A 185 15.52 10.03 11.42
CA HIS A 185 15.90 10.32 10.04
C HIS A 185 16.48 9.04 9.43
N GLY A 186 15.65 8.25 8.76
CA GLY A 186 16.01 7.04 7.99
C GLY A 186 16.33 5.81 8.83
N ILE A 187 17.07 5.97 9.94
CA ILE A 187 17.56 4.88 10.80
C ILE A 187 17.15 5.16 12.24
N SER A 188 16.67 4.14 12.94
CA SER A 188 16.29 4.22 14.34
C SER A 188 17.37 3.60 15.23
N PHE A 189 18.26 4.42 15.78
CA PHE A 189 19.29 3.95 16.74
C PHE A 189 18.68 3.23 17.94
N ARG A 190 17.59 3.77 18.49
CA ARG A 190 16.85 3.15 19.60
C ARG A 190 16.22 1.82 19.19
N GLY A 191 15.67 1.73 17.97
CA GLY A 191 15.08 0.50 17.43
C GLY A 191 16.14 -0.58 17.20
N THR A 192 17.26 -0.22 16.58
CA THR A 192 18.39 -1.12 16.34
C THR A 192 19.00 -1.61 17.65
N ALA A 193 19.27 -0.73 18.62
CA ALA A 193 19.81 -1.11 19.92
C ALA A 193 18.87 -2.06 20.69
N ARG A 194 17.57 -1.78 20.69
CA ARG A 194 16.55 -2.64 21.30
C ARG A 194 16.51 -4.03 20.66
N ALA A 195 16.56 -4.09 19.33
CA ALA A 195 16.55 -5.35 18.59
C ALA A 195 17.81 -6.18 18.87
N LEU A 196 18.99 -5.54 18.93
CA LEU A 196 20.24 -6.19 19.28
C LEU A 196 20.19 -6.76 20.71
N LEU A 197 19.78 -5.97 21.69
CA LEU A 197 19.64 -6.41 23.08
C LEU A 197 18.69 -7.61 23.18
N SER A 198 17.49 -7.50 22.61
CA SER A 198 16.49 -8.58 22.64
C SER A 198 16.99 -9.88 22.00
N ASN A 199 17.76 -9.78 20.92
CA ASN A 199 18.32 -10.95 20.24
C ASN A 199 19.45 -11.60 21.05
N VAL A 200 20.24 -10.81 21.79
CA VAL A 200 21.32 -11.31 22.66
C VAL A 200 20.77 -11.91 23.94
N THR A 201 19.73 -11.31 24.55
CA THR A 201 19.13 -11.79 25.81
C THR A 201 18.13 -12.95 25.62
N GLY A 202 18.02 -13.51 24.42
CA GLY A 202 17.08 -14.61 24.12
C GLY A 202 15.60 -14.22 24.15
N GLY A 203 15.29 -12.92 24.10
CA GLY A 203 13.92 -12.42 24.03
C GLY A 203 13.24 -12.70 22.69
N LYS A 204 11.96 -12.35 22.56
CA LYS A 204 11.24 -12.45 21.28
C LYS A 204 12.00 -11.67 20.21
N ARG A 205 12.38 -12.30 19.08
CA ARG A 205 13.11 -11.64 17.99
C ARG A 205 12.36 -10.38 17.54
N GLN A 206 13.02 -9.23 17.57
CA GLN A 206 12.47 -7.95 17.13
C GLN A 206 13.17 -7.47 15.86
N GLY A 207 12.41 -6.91 14.93
CA GLY A 207 12.94 -6.21 13.77
C GLY A 207 13.57 -4.89 14.20
N GLY A 208 14.83 -4.67 13.84
CA GLY A 208 15.54 -3.42 14.13
C GLY A 208 15.53 -2.42 12.97
N SER A 209 14.82 -2.71 11.88
CA SER A 209 14.79 -1.88 10.66
C SER A 209 13.58 -0.96 10.63
N THR A 210 13.75 0.26 10.16
CA THR A 210 12.70 1.28 10.00
C THR A 210 11.83 1.01 8.77
N LEU A 211 10.66 1.65 8.68
CA LEU A 211 9.82 1.58 7.47
C LEU A 211 10.60 2.07 6.23
N THR A 212 11.40 3.13 6.38
CA THR A 212 12.25 3.66 5.31
C THR A 212 13.31 2.66 4.86
N GLN A 213 13.95 1.94 5.78
CA GLN A 213 14.90 0.88 5.44
C GLN A 213 14.22 -0.29 4.72
N GLN A 214 12.99 -0.63 5.12
CA GLN A 214 12.21 -1.66 4.46
C GLN A 214 11.79 -1.24 3.05
N LEU A 215 11.36 0.01 2.86
CA LEU A 215 11.09 0.59 1.54
C LEU A 215 12.33 0.52 0.66
N VAL A 216 13.47 1.02 1.16
CA VAL A 216 14.72 1.04 0.39
C VAL A 216 15.15 -0.35 -0.04
N LYS A 217 15.06 -1.32 0.87
CA LYS A 217 15.37 -2.72 0.61
C LYS A 217 14.52 -3.28 -0.53
N ASN A 218 13.21 -3.07 -0.50
CA ASN A 218 12.29 -3.63 -1.48
C ASN A 218 12.36 -2.89 -2.82
N PHE A 219 12.59 -1.58 -2.78
CA PHE A 219 12.46 -0.72 -3.94
C PHE A 219 13.77 -0.54 -4.72
N PHE A 220 14.93 -0.48 -4.05
CA PHE A 220 16.20 -0.15 -4.73
C PHE A 220 17.23 -1.28 -4.75
N LEU A 221 17.11 -2.27 -3.87
CA LEU A 221 18.18 -3.24 -3.63
C LEU A 221 17.78 -4.66 -4.01
N THR A 222 18.79 -5.49 -4.25
CA THR A 222 18.60 -6.92 -4.51
C THR A 222 18.27 -7.67 -3.21
N PRO A 223 17.64 -8.86 -3.28
CA PRO A 223 17.29 -9.66 -2.10
C PRO A 223 18.50 -10.30 -1.37
N GLU A 224 19.73 -10.11 -1.85
CA GLU A 224 20.95 -10.75 -1.34
C GLU A 224 21.33 -10.33 0.08
N LYS A 225 21.39 -11.25 1.04
CA LYS A 225 21.66 -10.91 2.46
C LYS A 225 23.14 -10.65 2.76
N THR A 226 23.68 -9.50 2.33
CA THR A 226 25.07 -9.09 2.60
C THR A 226 25.18 -7.88 3.53
N LEU A 227 26.31 -7.73 4.23
CA LEU A 227 26.59 -6.55 5.07
C LEU A 227 26.67 -5.27 4.23
N LYS A 228 27.27 -5.37 3.03
CA LYS A 228 27.32 -4.26 2.06
C LYS A 228 25.93 -3.77 1.70
N ARG A 229 24.99 -4.68 1.40
CA ARG A 229 23.59 -4.32 1.16
C ARG A 229 22.97 -3.64 2.38
N LYS A 230 23.24 -4.13 3.59
CA LYS A 230 22.69 -3.52 4.82
C LYS A 230 23.23 -2.10 5.08
N VAL A 231 24.50 -1.85 4.76
CA VAL A 231 25.07 -0.50 4.81
C VAL A 231 24.44 0.40 3.75
N ASN A 232 24.22 -0.11 2.53
CA ASN A 232 23.53 0.64 1.49
C ASN A 232 22.08 0.96 1.87
N GLU A 233 21.34 0.03 2.48
CA GLU A 233 20.00 0.30 3.02
C GLU A 233 20.03 1.50 3.97
N ALA A 234 20.99 1.53 4.90
CA ALA A 234 21.13 2.59 5.87
C ALA A 234 21.45 3.94 5.21
N LEU A 235 22.45 4.00 4.32
CA LEU A 235 22.83 5.23 3.61
C LEU A 235 21.69 5.75 2.73
N MET A 236 21.08 4.87 1.93
CA MET A 236 19.97 5.25 1.06
C MET A 236 18.72 5.66 1.86
N SER A 237 18.48 5.08 3.04
CA SER A 237 17.38 5.53 3.90
C SER A 237 17.60 6.95 4.42
N LEU A 238 18.83 7.30 4.78
CA LEU A 238 19.17 8.66 5.17
C LEU A 238 18.95 9.64 4.01
N LEU A 239 19.48 9.31 2.83
CA LEU A 239 19.30 10.13 1.62
C LEU A 239 17.81 10.29 1.27
N LEU A 240 17.02 9.21 1.30
CA LEU A 240 15.60 9.27 0.99
C LEU A 240 14.84 10.24 1.90
N GLU A 241 15.12 10.24 3.21
CA GLU A 241 14.46 11.17 4.15
C GLU A 241 15.00 12.60 4.11
N LEU A 242 16.13 12.83 3.46
CA LEU A 242 16.60 14.20 3.18
C LEU A 242 15.82 14.83 2.03
N HIS A 243 15.31 14.02 1.11
CA HIS A 243 14.62 14.49 -0.10
C HIS A 243 13.09 14.45 0.01
N TYR A 244 12.54 13.50 0.75
CA TYR A 244 11.09 13.28 0.80
C TYR A 244 10.56 13.33 2.23
N SER A 245 9.34 13.84 2.35
CA SER A 245 8.63 13.89 3.63
C SER A 245 8.27 12.49 4.13
N LYS A 246 8.02 12.38 5.44
CA LYS A 246 7.57 11.12 6.07
C LYS A 246 6.28 10.59 5.45
N ASP A 247 5.38 11.49 5.04
CA ASP A 247 4.11 11.15 4.43
C ASP A 247 4.31 10.56 3.04
N GLU A 248 5.19 11.14 2.22
CA GLU A 248 5.53 10.59 0.89
C GLU A 248 6.20 9.22 0.99
N ILE A 249 7.09 9.04 1.97
CA ILE A 249 7.76 7.76 2.23
C ILE A 249 6.75 6.71 2.69
N LEU A 250 5.83 7.09 3.58
CA LEU A 250 4.79 6.19 4.06
C LEU A 250 3.83 5.82 2.92
N GLU A 251 3.43 6.78 2.08
CA GLU A 251 2.62 6.51 0.89
C GLU A 251 3.32 5.54 -0.06
N ALA A 252 4.60 5.78 -0.37
CA ALA A 252 5.38 4.89 -1.21
C ALA A 252 5.50 3.49 -0.58
N TYR A 253 5.76 3.41 0.73
CA TYR A 253 5.81 2.15 1.47
C TYR A 253 4.50 1.36 1.38
N LEU A 254 3.36 2.03 1.59
CA LEU A 254 2.04 1.41 1.53
C LEU A 254 1.70 0.88 0.13
N ASN A 255 2.30 1.46 -0.92
CA ASN A 255 2.14 1.01 -2.30
C ASN A 255 3.18 -0.03 -2.72
N GLU A 256 4.27 -0.20 -1.97
CA GLU A 256 5.42 -1.03 -2.33
C GLU A 256 5.51 -2.36 -1.59
N VAL A 257 5.10 -2.38 -0.32
CA VAL A 257 5.35 -3.55 0.53
C VAL A 257 4.70 -4.81 -0.03
N ASN A 258 5.47 -5.90 -0.15
CA ASN A 258 4.93 -7.21 -0.48
C ASN A 258 4.06 -7.71 0.69
N LEU A 259 2.81 -8.06 0.39
CA LEU A 259 1.85 -8.59 1.35
C LEU A 259 1.38 -10.00 0.99
N GLY A 260 1.79 -10.54 -0.15
CA GLY A 260 1.42 -11.89 -0.55
C GLY A 260 1.98 -12.30 -1.91
N GLN A 261 1.51 -13.46 -2.36
CA GLN A 261 1.88 -14.04 -3.65
C GLN A 261 0.64 -14.74 -4.23
N SER A 262 0.35 -14.47 -5.51
CA SER A 262 -0.68 -15.13 -6.31
C SER A 262 -0.02 -15.86 -7.47
N GLY A 263 0.23 -17.16 -7.31
CA GLY A 263 1.02 -17.93 -8.30
C GLY A 263 2.42 -17.32 -8.50
N ASN A 264 2.72 -16.88 -9.72
CA ASN A 264 4.00 -16.23 -10.05
C ASN A 264 4.01 -14.70 -9.81
N TYR A 265 2.87 -14.13 -9.39
CA TYR A 265 2.71 -12.69 -9.21
C TYR A 265 2.82 -12.27 -7.74
N SER A 266 3.53 -11.17 -7.52
CA SER A 266 3.70 -10.54 -6.22
C SER A 266 2.50 -9.65 -5.89
N VAL A 267 1.93 -9.79 -4.69
CA VAL A 267 0.85 -8.91 -4.23
C VAL A 267 1.48 -7.75 -3.47
N ASN A 268 1.77 -6.66 -4.19
CA ASN A 268 2.46 -5.49 -3.66
C ASN A 268 1.47 -4.36 -3.34
N GLY A 269 1.63 -3.78 -2.16
CA GLY A 269 0.84 -2.66 -1.68
C GLY A 269 -0.51 -3.04 -1.06
N TYR A 270 -0.96 -2.19 -0.13
CA TYR A 270 -2.18 -2.42 0.64
C TYR A 270 -3.46 -2.33 -0.21
N GLY A 271 -3.48 -1.49 -1.24
CA GLY A 271 -4.63 -1.36 -2.14
C GLY A 271 -4.94 -2.69 -2.82
N LEU A 272 -3.92 -3.31 -3.43
CA LEU A 272 -4.09 -4.61 -4.08
C LEU A 272 -4.36 -5.71 -3.07
N ALA A 273 -3.62 -5.74 -1.96
CA ALA A 273 -3.81 -6.76 -0.93
C ALA A 273 -5.24 -6.75 -0.36
N SER A 274 -5.86 -5.58 -0.21
CA SER A 274 -7.26 -5.47 0.19
C SER A 274 -8.21 -6.17 -0.77
N GLN A 275 -8.02 -5.95 -2.08
CA GLN A 275 -8.83 -6.62 -3.11
C GLN A 275 -8.54 -8.12 -3.17
N PHE A 276 -7.27 -8.51 -3.08
CA PHE A 276 -6.83 -9.90 -3.15
C PHE A 276 -7.34 -10.76 -1.99
N TYR A 277 -7.29 -10.26 -0.76
CA TYR A 277 -7.71 -11.02 0.43
C TYR A 277 -9.19 -10.88 0.76
N PHE A 278 -9.82 -9.75 0.43
CA PHE A 278 -11.18 -9.43 0.88
C PHE A 278 -12.15 -9.02 -0.21
N GLY A 279 -11.68 -8.76 -1.44
CA GLY A 279 -12.53 -8.25 -2.53
C GLY A 279 -13.08 -6.84 -2.27
N LEU A 280 -12.45 -6.07 -1.37
CA LEU A 280 -12.93 -4.77 -0.93
C LEU A 280 -11.88 -3.67 -1.14
N PRO A 281 -12.30 -2.41 -1.35
CA PRO A 281 -11.42 -1.26 -1.22
C PRO A 281 -10.81 -1.17 0.19
N LEU A 282 -9.57 -0.66 0.27
CA LEU A 282 -8.86 -0.56 1.55
C LEU A 282 -9.63 0.27 2.59
N SER A 283 -10.33 1.31 2.15
CA SER A 283 -11.16 2.19 2.98
C SER A 283 -12.35 1.49 3.63
N GLU A 284 -12.77 0.33 3.11
CA GLU A 284 -13.96 -0.42 3.57
C GLU A 284 -13.61 -1.64 4.42
N LEU A 285 -12.32 -1.88 4.64
CA LEU A 285 -11.88 -2.92 5.55
C LEU A 285 -12.26 -2.58 6.99
N ASN A 286 -12.76 -3.58 7.71
CA ASN A 286 -12.93 -3.47 9.16
C ASN A 286 -11.57 -3.54 9.89
N ILE A 287 -11.55 -3.20 11.18
CA ILE A 287 -10.30 -3.15 11.97
C ILE A 287 -9.56 -4.49 11.97
N SER A 288 -10.26 -5.62 12.06
CA SER A 288 -9.63 -6.95 12.05
C SER A 288 -8.99 -7.28 10.70
N GLN A 289 -9.60 -6.86 9.59
CA GLN A 289 -9.05 -6.98 8.24
C GLN A 289 -7.82 -6.08 8.05
N GLN A 290 -7.87 -4.85 8.57
CA GLN A 290 -6.72 -3.93 8.57
C GLN A 290 -5.55 -4.49 9.39
N ALA A 291 -5.82 -4.99 10.61
CA ALA A 291 -4.83 -5.61 11.47
C ALA A 291 -4.19 -6.85 10.82
N PHE A 292 -4.98 -7.66 10.11
CA PHE A 292 -4.47 -8.79 9.35
C PHE A 292 -3.46 -8.34 8.28
N LEU A 293 -3.80 -7.33 7.45
CA LEU A 293 -2.87 -6.81 6.44
C LEU A 293 -1.59 -6.23 7.05
N VAL A 294 -1.68 -5.52 8.17
CA VAL A 294 -0.50 -5.04 8.91
C VAL A 294 0.35 -6.22 9.41
N GLY A 295 -0.29 -7.28 9.89
CA GLY A 295 0.39 -8.49 10.36
C GLY A 295 1.21 -9.20 9.27
N LEU A 296 0.74 -9.15 8.01
CA LEU A 296 1.40 -9.79 6.87
C LEU A 296 2.76 -9.20 6.55
N VAL A 297 2.99 -7.90 6.79
CA VAL A 297 4.25 -7.19 6.49
C VAL A 297 5.48 -7.93 7.03
N GLN A 298 5.38 -8.49 8.24
CA GLN A 298 6.49 -9.19 8.89
C GLN A 298 6.89 -10.47 8.14
N GLY A 299 5.96 -11.12 7.46
CA GLY A 299 6.20 -12.39 6.80
C GLY A 299 5.01 -12.82 5.95
N PRO A 300 4.87 -12.30 4.71
CA PRO A 300 3.74 -12.59 3.83
C PRO A 300 3.54 -14.08 3.58
N THR A 301 4.65 -14.81 3.41
CA THR A 301 4.64 -16.27 3.24
C THR A 301 4.33 -17.02 4.53
N LEU A 302 4.79 -16.52 5.68
CA LEU A 302 4.62 -17.16 6.99
C LEU A 302 3.18 -17.06 7.50
N PHE A 303 2.55 -15.91 7.22
CA PHE A 303 1.20 -15.57 7.66
C PHE A 303 0.18 -15.67 6.52
N ASN A 304 0.49 -16.45 5.48
CA ASN A 304 -0.44 -16.72 4.39
C ASN A 304 -1.67 -17.48 4.94
N PRO A 305 -2.89 -16.93 4.84
CA PRO A 305 -4.08 -17.49 5.47
C PRO A 305 -4.56 -18.79 4.79
N TRP A 306 -4.24 -19.00 3.51
CA TRP A 306 -4.60 -20.23 2.80
C TRP A 306 -3.69 -21.40 3.17
N LYS A 307 -2.44 -21.12 3.57
CA LYS A 307 -1.45 -22.15 3.97
C LYS A 307 -1.35 -22.34 5.49
N ASN A 308 -1.52 -21.26 6.25
CA ASN A 308 -1.34 -21.23 7.70
C ASN A 308 -2.40 -20.31 8.36
N PRO A 309 -3.68 -20.72 8.37
CA PRO A 309 -4.76 -19.90 8.91
C PRO A 309 -4.60 -19.60 10.41
N GLU A 310 -4.11 -20.57 11.20
CA GLU A 310 -3.89 -20.38 12.64
C GLU A 310 -2.77 -19.37 12.92
N GLY A 311 -1.66 -19.44 12.18
CA GLY A 311 -0.58 -18.46 12.30
C GLY A 311 -1.01 -17.06 11.87
N ALA A 312 -1.79 -16.96 10.80
CA ALA A 312 -2.39 -15.71 10.33
C ALA A 312 -3.32 -15.09 11.40
N LYS A 313 -4.22 -15.90 11.97
CA LYS A 313 -5.15 -15.47 13.02
C LYS A 313 -4.40 -15.00 14.27
N LYS A 314 -3.45 -15.79 14.75
CA LYS A 314 -2.62 -15.45 15.92
C LYS A 314 -1.75 -14.20 15.72
N ARG A 315 -1.41 -13.87 14.47
CA ARG A 315 -0.66 -12.64 14.14
C ARG A 315 -1.57 -11.41 14.11
N ARG A 316 -2.82 -11.58 13.69
CA ARG A 316 -3.85 -10.53 13.64
C ARG A 316 -4.33 -10.15 15.04
N ASP A 317 -4.60 -11.15 15.87
CA ASP A 317 -5.11 -11.01 17.24
C ASP A 317 -4.04 -10.45 18.20
#